data_AF-A0A2A5SSE2-F1
#
_entry.id   AF-A0A2A5SSE2-F1
#
_cell.length_a   1.000
_cell.length_b   1.000
_cell.length_c   1.000
_cell.angle_alpha   90.00
_cell.angle_beta   90.00
_cell.angle_gamma   90.00
#
_symmetry.space_group_name_H-M   'P 1'
#
loop_
_entity.id
_entity.type
_entity.pdbx_description
1 polymer ?
#
loop_
_entity_poly.entity_id
_entity_poly.type
_entity_poly.pdbx_seq_one_letter_code
_entity_poly.pdbx_strand_id
1 'polypeptide(L)'
;MRIIQGIHINGTDKKKRYWKVPERLETLRIKKGDEVIVKTPEDFSRVKVTKVISSKNDVIKWRGGQLQVRQEILTTVSQEIDRKFMAKKD
;
A
#
# COMPACT_ATOMS: atom_id res chain seq x y z
N MET A 1 6.62 -7.85 10.43
CA MET A 1 5.59 -7.30 9.53
C MET A 1 5.73 -5.80 9.35
N ARG A 2 5.48 -5.31 8.13
CA ARG A 2 5.53 -3.89 7.78
C ARG A 2 4.14 -3.39 7.39
N ILE A 3 3.86 -2.13 7.70
CA ILE A 3 2.67 -1.41 7.28
C ILE A 3 3.15 -0.18 6.51
N ILE A 4 2.53 0.10 5.38
CA ILE A 4 2.76 1.35 4.67
C ILE A 4 1.66 2.35 5.00
N GLN A 5 2.04 3.61 5.01
CA GLN A 5 1.12 4.73 4.90
C GLN A 5 1.27 5.31 3.49
N GLY A 6 0.17 5.53 2.81
CA GLY A 6 0.20 6.07 1.45
C GLY A 6 -1.02 6.89 1.08
N ILE A 7 -0.96 7.49 -0.10
CA ILE A 7 -2.03 8.28 -0.71
C ILE A 7 -2.36 7.69 -2.08
N HIS A 8 -3.63 7.70 -2.47
CA HIS A 8 -4.05 7.26 -3.80
C HIS A 8 -3.47 8.21 -4.85
N ILE A 9 -2.88 7.66 -5.92
CA ILE A 9 -2.28 8.47 -7.00
C ILE A 9 -3.36 8.97 -7.97
N ASN A 10 -4.40 8.15 -8.18
CA ASN A 10 -5.50 8.46 -9.10
C ASN A 10 -6.66 9.21 -8.45
N GLY A 11 -6.56 9.56 -7.15
CA GLY A 11 -7.64 10.18 -6.41
C GLY A 11 -7.39 11.66 -6.17
N THR A 12 -8.43 12.47 -6.33
CA THR A 12 -8.52 13.85 -5.79
C THR A 12 -8.32 13.89 -4.26
N ASP A 13 -8.48 12.73 -3.61
CA ASP A 13 -8.37 12.53 -2.16
C ASP A 13 -6.91 12.33 -1.71
N LYS A 14 -6.35 13.34 -1.03
CA LYS A 14 -5.01 13.28 -0.41
C LYS A 14 -5.01 12.61 0.97
N LYS A 15 -6.08 11.88 1.34
CA LYS A 15 -6.14 11.24 2.66
C LYS A 15 -5.13 10.12 2.75
N LYS A 16 -4.36 10.15 3.84
CA LYS A 16 -3.41 9.10 4.18
C LYS A 16 -4.18 7.89 4.68
N ARG A 17 -3.92 6.73 4.07
CA ARG A 17 -4.45 5.44 4.51
C ARG A 17 -3.31 4.47 4.75
N TYR A 18 -3.65 3.31 5.31
CA TYR A 18 -2.68 2.32 5.75
C TYR A 18 -2.96 0.97 5.12
N TRP A 19 -1.89 0.27 4.72
CA TRP A 19 -1.95 -1.06 4.14
C TRP A 19 -0.87 -1.96 4.71
N LYS A 20 -1.19 -3.23 4.91
CA LYS A 20 -0.23 -4.25 5.33
C LYS A 20 0.66 -4.65 4.18
N VAL A 21 1.93 -4.85 4.46
CA VAL A 21 2.85 -5.54 3.56
C VAL A 21 2.73 -7.03 3.89
N PRO A 22 2.16 -7.87 3.01
CA PRO A 22 2.13 -9.31 3.24
C PRO A 22 3.54 -9.88 3.21
N GLU A 23 3.77 -10.99 3.91
CA GLU A 23 5.08 -11.63 4.06
C GLU A 23 5.80 -11.88 2.72
N ARG A 24 5.04 -12.28 1.69
CA ARG A 24 5.54 -12.46 0.31
C ARG A 24 6.20 -11.22 -0.30
N LEU A 25 5.86 -10.03 0.19
CA LEU A 25 6.44 -8.75 -0.23
C LEU A 25 7.37 -8.15 0.84
N GLU A 26 7.59 -8.80 1.99
CA GLU A 26 8.54 -8.29 3.00
C GLU A 26 9.99 -8.33 2.51
N THR A 27 10.29 -9.26 1.61
CA THR A 27 11.56 -9.35 0.87
C THR A 27 11.75 -8.18 -0.09
N LEU A 28 10.66 -7.57 -0.57
CA LEU A 28 10.73 -6.35 -1.38
C LEU A 28 11.06 -5.15 -0.48
N ARG A 29 12.07 -4.40 -0.88
CA ARG A 29 12.55 -3.22 -0.14
C ARG A 29 11.66 -2.01 -0.42
N ILE A 30 10.39 -2.07 0.00
CA ILE A 30 9.43 -0.97 -0.11
C ILE A 30 9.94 0.21 0.71
N LYS A 31 10.09 1.37 0.07
CA LYS A 31 10.55 2.62 0.68
C LYS A 31 9.56 3.76 0.44
N LYS A 32 9.75 4.86 1.18
CA LYS A 32 9.04 6.11 0.92
C LYS A 32 9.32 6.57 -0.52
N GLY A 33 8.26 6.94 -1.23
CA GLY A 33 8.32 7.36 -2.63
C GLY A 33 7.95 6.26 -3.61
N ASP A 34 8.03 4.99 -3.21
CA ASP A 34 7.62 3.87 -4.05
C ASP A 34 6.11 3.89 -4.28
N GLU A 35 5.71 3.25 -5.36
CA GLU A 35 4.32 3.09 -5.73
C GLU A 35 3.94 1.62 -5.64
N VAL A 36 2.77 1.37 -5.07
CA VAL A 36 2.26 0.03 -4.84
C VAL A 36 0.84 -0.08 -5.34
N ILE A 37 0.43 -1.30 -5.61
CA ILE A 37 -0.94 -1.61 -6.00
C ILE A 37 -1.63 -2.26 -4.81
N VAL A 38 -2.77 -1.71 -4.45
CA VAL A 38 -3.62 -2.20 -3.37
C VAL A 38 -4.96 -2.64 -3.93
N LYS A 39 -5.59 -3.62 -3.30
CA LYS A 39 -6.98 -3.98 -3.60
C LYS A 39 -7.90 -3.06 -2.81
N THR A 40 -8.77 -2.30 -3.48
CA THR A 40 -9.92 -1.65 -2.86
C THR A 40 -11.19 -2.47 -3.12
N PRO A 41 -12.30 -2.20 -2.42
CA PRO A 41 -13.57 -2.85 -2.72
C PRO A 41 -14.08 -2.57 -4.15
N GLU A 42 -13.71 -1.41 -4.70
CA GLU A 42 -14.16 -0.96 -6.01
C GLU A 42 -13.30 -1.51 -7.16
N ASP A 43 -11.96 -1.47 -7.03
CA ASP A 43 -11.04 -2.06 -8.00
C ASP A 43 -9.61 -2.12 -7.43
N PHE A 44 -8.58 -2.17 -8.27
CA PHE A 44 -7.21 -1.96 -7.87
C PHE A 44 -6.88 -0.46 -7.85
N SER A 45 -6.11 -0.04 -6.86
CA SER A 45 -5.67 1.35 -6.75
C SER A 45 -4.15 1.43 -6.67
N ARG A 46 -3.58 2.41 -7.36
CA ARG A 46 -2.17 2.79 -7.21
C ARG A 46 -2.04 3.76 -6.04
N VAL A 47 -1.11 3.44 -5.15
CA VAL A 47 -0.86 4.20 -3.92
C VAL A 47 0.61 4.56 -3.86
N LYS A 48 0.90 5.82 -3.57
CA LYS A 48 2.26 6.29 -3.30
C LYS A 48 2.58 6.15 -1.82
N VAL A 49 3.66 5.45 -1.51
CA VAL A 49 4.12 5.24 -0.15
C VAL A 49 4.70 6.54 0.39
N THR A 50 4.11 7.04 1.47
CA THR A 50 4.56 8.25 2.18
C THR A 50 5.38 7.92 3.42
N LYS A 51 5.14 6.77 4.04
CA LYS A 51 5.87 6.29 5.21
C LYS A 51 5.79 4.76 5.31
N VAL A 52 6.85 4.15 5.81
CA VAL A 52 6.88 2.72 6.18
C VAL A 52 6.95 2.63 7.69
N ILE A 53 6.13 1.78 8.28
CA ILE A 53 5.93 1.61 9.72
C ILE A 53 6.16 0.13 10.03
N SER A 54 7.07 -0.15 10.96
CA SER A 54 7.22 -1.50 11.51
C SER A 54 6.13 -1.74 12.54
N SER A 55 5.37 -2.84 12.43
CA SER A 55 4.33 -3.22 13.39
C SER A 55 4.42 -4.70 13.72
N LYS A 56 4.19 -5.04 15.00
CA LYS A 56 4.26 -6.43 15.47
C LYS A 56 2.98 -7.24 15.23
N ASN A 57 1.80 -6.63 15.09
CA ASN A 57 0.50 -7.33 15.02
C ASN A 57 -0.56 -6.60 14.16
N ASP A 58 -0.23 -6.15 12.95
CA ASP A 58 -1.18 -5.38 12.10
C ASP A 58 -1.73 -4.06 12.69
N VAL A 59 -1.27 -3.67 13.88
CA VAL A 59 -1.84 -2.56 14.63
C VAL A 59 -0.88 -1.38 14.59
N ILE A 60 -1.39 -0.23 14.17
CA ILE A 60 -0.72 1.05 14.32
C ILE A 60 -1.24 1.67 15.61
N LYS A 61 -0.34 1.95 16.55
CA LYS A 61 -0.67 2.64 17.81
C LYS A 61 -0.13 4.07 17.76
N TRP A 62 -0.94 5.04 18.18
CA TRP A 62 -0.52 6.42 18.40
C TRP A 62 -1.16 6.97 19.67
N ARG A 63 -0.69 8.14 20.11
CA ARG A 63 -1.23 8.80 21.30
C ARG A 63 -2.70 9.18 21.03
N GLY A 64 -3.63 8.44 21.63
CA GLY A 64 -5.07 8.62 21.44
C GLY A 64 -5.79 7.57 20.60
N GLY A 65 -5.13 6.48 20.16
CA GLY A 65 -5.85 5.41 19.49
C GLY A 65 -4.99 4.27 18.94
N GLN A 66 -5.70 3.22 18.49
CA GLN A 66 -5.12 2.12 17.74
C GLN A 66 -5.96 1.85 16.49
N LEU A 67 -5.30 1.54 15.38
CA LEU A 67 -5.94 1.09 14.15
C LEU A 67 -5.42 -0.28 13.77
N GLN A 68 -6.33 -1.24 13.67
CA GLN A 68 -6.05 -2.51 13.03
C GLN A 68 -6.14 -2.32 11.52
N VAL A 69 -5.01 -2.40 10.84
CA VAL A 69 -5.00 -2.40 9.38
C VAL A 69 -5.55 -3.75 8.93
N ARG A 70 -6.40 -3.76 7.89
CA ARG A 70 -6.94 -5.00 7.30
C ARG A 70 -6.65 -5.12 5.81
N GLN A 71 -6.44 -3.99 5.14
CA GLN A 71 -6.16 -3.94 3.72
C GLN A 71 -4.70 -4.30 3.46
N GLU A 72 -4.45 -5.07 2.42
CA GLU A 72 -3.13 -5.57 2.06
C GLU A 72 -2.64 -4.97 0.74
N ILE A 73 -1.33 -4.80 0.64
CA ILE A 73 -0.65 -4.54 -0.63
C ILE A 73 -0.67 -5.82 -1.46
N LEU A 74 -1.04 -5.71 -2.73
CA LEU A 74 -0.99 -6.84 -3.65
C LEU A 74 0.41 -7.04 -4.20
N THR A 75 1.01 -5.95 -4.67
CA THR A 75 2.33 -5.94 -5.31
C THR A 75 2.93 -4.53 -5.35
N THR A 76 4.24 -4.44 -5.55
CA THR A 76 4.92 -3.17 -5.88
C THR A 76 4.77 -2.89 -7.37
N VAL A 77 4.65 -1.62 -7.75
CA VAL A 77 4.73 -1.26 -9.16
C VAL A 77 6.19 -1.31 -9.60
N SER A 78 6.70 -2.51 -9.87
CA SER A 78 7.88 -2.67 -10.72
C SER A 78 7.45 -2.42 -12.16
N GLN A 79 8.36 -1.94 -13.01
CA GLN A 79 8.09 -1.65 -14.43
C GLN A 79 7.39 -2.82 -15.18
N GLU A 80 7.57 -4.06 -14.74
CA GLU A 80 6.88 -5.25 -15.26
C GLU A 80 5.35 -5.27 -15.05
N ILE A 81 4.85 -4.71 -13.94
CA ILE A 81 3.41 -4.70 -13.62
C ILE A 81 2.70 -3.56 -14.34
N ASP A 82 3.39 -2.47 -14.63
CA ASP A 82 2.87 -1.36 -15.44
C ASP A 82 2.39 -1.88 -16.81
N ARG A 83 3.15 -2.81 -17.42
CA ARG A 83 2.77 -3.48 -18.69
C ARG A 83 1.48 -4.30 -18.59
N LYS A 84 1.29 -5.09 -17.51
CA LYS A 84 0.09 -5.92 -17.33
C LYS A 84 -1.13 -5.13 -16.83
N PHE A 85 -0.92 -4.04 -16.09
CA PHE A 85 -1.99 -3.16 -15.65
C PHE A 85 -2.55 -2.31 -16.79
N MET A 86 -1.70 -1.84 -17.70
CA MET A 86 -2.14 -1.12 -18.89
C MET A 86 -2.84 -2.03 -19.90
N ALA A 87 -2.40 -3.29 -20.03
CA ALA A 87 -2.99 -4.25 -20.98
C ALA A 87 -4.40 -4.74 -20.62
N LYS A 88 -4.91 -4.46 -19.41
CA LYS A 88 -6.28 -4.82 -18.99
C LYS A 88 -7.29 -3.70 -19.14
N LYS A 89 -6.85 -2.54 -19.63
CA LYS A 89 -7.70 -1.35 -19.86
C LYS A 89 -8.09 -1.15 -21.32
N ASP A 90 -7.71 -2.07 -22.21
CA ASP A 90 -8.13 -2.12 -23.62
C ASP A 90 -9.21 -3.19 -23.82
#